data_AF-W4VFB6-F1
#
_entry.id   AF-W4VFB6-F1
#
_cell.length_a   1.000
_cell.length_b   1.000
_cell.length_c   1.000
_cell.angle_alpha   90.00
_cell.angle_beta   90.00
_cell.angle_gamma   90.00
#
_symmetry.space_group_name_H-M   'P 1'
#
loop_
_entity.id
_entity.type
_entity.pdbx_description
1 polymer ?
#
loop_
_entity_poly.entity_id
_entity_poly.type
_entity_poly.pdbx_seq_one_letter_code
_entity_poly.pdbx_strand_id
1 'polypeptide(L)'
;MKQLIEKYNIDCNFESQQAILYTNEDAKEKKLVLEAEAYQMLGIKGGHLVESIPFPIPMKKALVMENQAQFNPPLAFTKVIIDQLLKNNVKIFENTTAIDIDNNENTIVRTAKGYNVICKNVIVASQFPFYEGQAFYSTRMYPSRSYVLGFTSKNTYPGGMYLDIDQPKHSIRYAKHNGGEDVWLLGGESHKTGQYHKEDDDPYSSLMKYGSRYFSIKEWQYQWSAQDFTTLDKVPYIGVLNNKHPNIYVATGYRKWGMTNSIVAAQLLTDIITKTHNPFQQLYQPQRFHADPDLKKFISNNTNVAKEFIKGKIANKSHEQLEPNKATKTKIDGQTIGVFKDNNNHIHAVDTTCTHLGCECNWNQVELSWDCPCHGSRFSYDGKVIEGPATKDLKKIDYKI
;
A
#
# COMPACT_ATOMS: atom_id res chain seq x y z
N MET A 1 -1.18 -20.59 3.48
CA MET A 1 -0.85 -20.35 2.06
C MET A 1 -0.23 -21.56 1.38
N LYS A 2 0.94 -22.05 1.80
CA LYS A 2 1.57 -23.28 1.27
C LYS A 2 0.59 -24.47 1.14
N GLN A 3 -0.19 -24.75 2.20
CA GLN A 3 -1.23 -25.78 2.16
C GLN A 3 -2.29 -25.59 1.06
N LEU A 4 -2.65 -24.34 0.73
CA LEU A 4 -3.61 -24.05 -0.35
C LEU A 4 -2.97 -24.27 -1.72
N ILE A 5 -1.70 -23.90 -1.86
CA ILE A 5 -0.91 -24.12 -3.08
C ILE A 5 -0.81 -25.62 -3.36
N GLU A 6 -0.46 -26.41 -2.35
CA GLU A 6 -0.37 -27.88 -2.45
C GLU A 6 -1.74 -28.51 -2.72
N LYS A 7 -2.78 -28.11 -1.97
CA LYS A 7 -4.14 -28.67 -2.09
C LYS A 7 -4.75 -28.46 -3.47
N TYR A 8 -4.55 -27.27 -4.07
CA TYR A 8 -5.14 -26.92 -5.35
C TYR A 8 -4.15 -26.96 -6.51
N ASN A 9 -2.94 -27.47 -6.28
CA ASN A 9 -1.85 -27.53 -7.26
C ASN A 9 -1.64 -26.20 -8.01
N ILE A 10 -1.50 -25.11 -7.25
CA ILE A 10 -1.43 -23.75 -7.80
C ILE A 10 -0.03 -23.51 -8.38
N ASP A 11 0.06 -23.39 -9.70
CA ASP A 11 1.29 -22.99 -10.38
C ASP A 11 1.54 -21.48 -10.23
N CYS A 12 2.13 -21.11 -9.10
CA CYS A 12 2.46 -19.72 -8.74
C CYS A 12 3.95 -19.50 -8.53
N ASN A 13 4.82 -20.34 -9.10
CA ASN A 13 6.27 -20.27 -8.90
C ASN A 13 6.65 -20.22 -7.40
N PHE A 14 6.01 -21.07 -6.58
CA PHE A 14 6.28 -21.12 -5.15
C PHE A 14 7.66 -21.70 -4.88
N GLU A 15 8.46 -20.97 -4.12
CA GLU A 15 9.82 -21.31 -3.77
C GLU A 15 10.13 -20.97 -2.32
N SER A 16 11.03 -21.76 -1.74
CA SER A 16 11.66 -21.48 -0.46
C SER A 16 12.96 -20.73 -0.71
N GLN A 17 13.10 -19.54 -0.14
CA GLN A 17 14.24 -18.65 -0.31
C GLN A 17 14.73 -18.15 1.05
N GLN A 18 15.93 -17.59 1.09
CA GLN A 18 16.41 -16.85 2.25
C GLN A 18 15.83 -15.43 2.24
N ALA A 19 15.41 -14.91 3.39
CA ALA A 19 15.11 -13.49 3.57
C ALA A 19 16.27 -12.82 4.32
N ILE A 20 16.85 -11.80 3.72
CA ILE A 20 18.12 -11.21 4.13
C ILE A 20 17.89 -9.73 4.41
N LEU A 21 18.11 -9.34 5.67
CA LEU A 21 18.12 -7.93 6.08
C LEU A 21 19.57 -7.47 6.15
N TYR A 22 19.94 -6.40 5.45
CA TYR A 22 21.32 -5.91 5.47
C TYR A 22 21.40 -4.42 5.80
N THR A 23 22.55 -3.99 6.31
CA THR A 23 22.84 -2.59 6.65
C THR A 23 24.30 -2.25 6.41
N ASN A 24 24.54 -0.99 6.11
CA ASN A 24 25.84 -0.35 6.02
C ASN A 24 26.07 0.69 7.14
N GLU A 25 25.05 0.98 7.97
CA GLU A 25 25.11 1.92 9.10
C GLU A 25 25.52 1.23 10.43
N ASP A 26 26.54 1.77 11.10
CA ASP A 26 27.01 1.26 12.41
C ASP A 26 25.91 1.21 13.47
N ALA A 27 25.03 2.22 13.47
CA ALA A 27 23.95 2.32 14.43
C ALA A 27 22.90 1.19 14.28
N LYS A 28 22.74 0.63 13.07
CA LYS A 28 21.75 -0.42 12.79
C LYS A 28 22.35 -1.81 12.83
N GLU A 29 23.67 -1.94 12.73
CA GLU A 29 24.36 -3.20 12.95
C GLU A 29 23.98 -3.82 14.30
N LYS A 30 24.05 -3.03 15.39
CA LYS A 30 23.66 -3.49 16.73
C LYS A 30 22.22 -3.99 16.80
N LYS A 31 21.31 -3.38 16.02
CA LYS A 31 19.91 -3.82 15.97
C LYS A 31 19.74 -5.17 15.29
N LEU A 32 20.52 -5.44 14.23
CA LEU A 32 20.52 -6.75 13.58
C LEU A 32 21.07 -7.84 14.52
N VAL A 33 22.07 -7.53 15.34
CA VAL A 33 22.57 -8.48 16.34
C VAL A 33 21.50 -8.83 17.37
N LEU A 34 20.82 -7.82 17.94
CA LEU A 34 19.72 -8.05 18.89
C LEU A 34 18.55 -8.81 18.26
N GLU A 35 18.23 -8.55 16.99
CA GLU A 35 17.20 -9.30 16.25
C GLU A 35 17.61 -10.77 16.07
N ALA A 36 18.89 -11.03 15.76
CA ALA A 36 19.42 -12.40 15.65
C ALA A 36 19.33 -13.17 16.98
N GLU A 37 19.66 -12.52 18.10
CA GLU A 37 19.51 -13.09 19.45
C GLU A 37 18.04 -13.41 19.75
N ALA A 38 17.12 -12.51 19.40
CA ALA A 38 15.69 -12.75 19.55
C ALA A 38 15.22 -13.97 18.72
N TYR A 39 15.74 -14.16 17.50
CA TYR A 39 15.41 -15.33 16.67
C TYR A 39 15.88 -16.62 17.32
N GLN A 40 17.07 -16.62 17.95
CA GLN A 40 17.58 -17.77 18.68
C GLN A 40 16.72 -18.08 19.91
N MET A 41 16.34 -17.07 20.68
CA MET A 41 15.47 -17.24 21.86
C MET A 41 14.09 -17.81 21.48
N LEU A 42 13.56 -17.43 20.33
CA LEU A 42 12.25 -17.90 19.82
C LEU A 42 12.34 -19.19 19.00
N GLY A 43 13.54 -19.73 18.78
CA GLY A 43 13.75 -20.94 17.96
C GLY A 43 13.43 -20.75 16.47
N ILE A 44 13.51 -19.52 15.96
CA ILE A 44 13.31 -19.22 14.54
C ILE A 44 14.52 -19.70 13.74
N LYS A 45 14.28 -20.55 12.74
CA LYS A 45 15.35 -21.10 11.87
C LYS A 45 15.92 -20.00 10.98
N GLY A 46 17.26 -19.89 10.94
CA GLY A 46 17.93 -18.81 10.23
C GLY A 46 17.91 -17.52 11.04
N GLY A 47 18.73 -17.47 12.09
CA GLY A 47 19.01 -16.25 12.83
C GLY A 47 20.52 -16.03 12.87
N HIS A 48 21.19 -16.26 11.75
CA HIS A 48 22.63 -16.13 11.65
C HIS A 48 23.01 -14.86 10.89
N LEU A 49 24.14 -14.28 11.31
CA LEU A 49 24.68 -13.06 10.74
C LEU A 49 25.74 -13.42 9.70
N VAL A 50 25.77 -12.68 8.61
CA VAL A 50 26.77 -12.80 7.54
C VAL A 50 27.39 -11.43 7.26
N GLU A 51 28.61 -11.44 6.73
CA GLU A 51 29.40 -10.23 6.44
C GLU A 51 29.44 -9.90 4.94
N SER A 52 28.85 -10.73 4.08
CA SER A 52 28.75 -10.47 2.64
C SER A 52 27.41 -10.94 2.06
N ILE A 53 26.99 -10.27 0.97
CA ILE A 53 25.83 -10.62 0.13
C ILE A 53 26.32 -10.75 -1.31
N PRO A 54 25.64 -11.53 -2.17
CA PRO A 54 26.09 -11.80 -3.54
C PRO A 54 25.87 -10.63 -4.51
N PHE A 55 25.85 -9.40 -4.00
CA PHE A 55 25.74 -8.17 -4.79
C PHE A 55 26.92 -7.25 -4.46
N PRO A 56 27.38 -6.42 -5.41
CA PRO A 56 28.45 -5.45 -5.19
C PRO A 56 27.95 -4.20 -4.44
N ILE A 57 27.05 -4.39 -3.47
CA ILE A 57 26.51 -3.34 -2.63
C ILE A 57 27.35 -3.28 -1.34
N PRO A 58 27.92 -2.12 -0.98
CA PRO A 58 28.63 -1.96 0.27
C PRO A 58 27.70 -2.24 1.45
N MET A 59 28.09 -3.16 2.32
CA MET A 59 27.39 -3.41 3.57
C MET A 59 28.35 -3.91 4.64
N LYS A 60 27.93 -3.79 5.91
CA LYS A 60 28.70 -4.22 7.07
C LYS A 60 28.22 -5.57 7.60
N LYS A 61 26.91 -5.77 7.61
CA LYS A 61 26.30 -6.96 8.20
C LYS A 61 24.93 -7.24 7.62
N ALA A 62 24.60 -8.52 7.52
CA ALA A 62 23.28 -8.98 7.19
C ALA A 62 22.79 -10.09 8.12
N LEU A 63 21.49 -10.15 8.33
CA LEU A 63 20.77 -11.18 9.08
C LEU A 63 20.00 -12.05 8.08
N VAL A 64 20.21 -13.35 8.14
CA VAL A 64 19.63 -14.31 7.19
C VAL A 64 18.58 -15.16 7.88
N MET A 65 17.33 -15.07 7.41
CA MET A 65 16.22 -15.94 7.76
C MET A 65 15.98 -17.02 6.71
N GLU A 66 15.93 -18.26 7.15
CA GLU A 66 15.81 -19.44 6.28
C GLU A 66 14.34 -19.77 5.98
N ASN A 67 14.12 -20.50 4.90
CA ASN A 67 12.83 -21.09 4.54
C ASN A 67 11.66 -20.11 4.40
N GLN A 68 11.92 -18.93 3.84
CA GLN A 68 10.89 -17.92 3.58
C GLN A 68 10.26 -18.13 2.21
N ALA A 69 8.93 -18.03 2.15
CA ALA A 69 8.20 -18.24 0.92
C ALA A 69 8.30 -17.04 -0.03
N GLN A 70 8.65 -17.31 -1.28
CA GLN A 70 8.47 -16.41 -2.42
C GLN A 70 7.58 -17.11 -3.44
N PHE A 71 6.65 -16.39 -4.05
CA PHE A 71 5.77 -16.91 -5.10
C PHE A 71 5.21 -15.70 -5.87
N ASN A 72 4.63 -15.93 -7.05
CA ASN A 72 3.93 -14.92 -7.85
C ASN A 72 2.45 -14.82 -7.40
N PRO A 73 2.09 -13.80 -6.60
CA PRO A 73 0.81 -13.79 -5.88
C PRO A 73 -0.42 -13.35 -6.70
N PRO A 74 -0.45 -12.16 -7.35
CA PRO A 74 -1.72 -11.51 -7.69
C PRO A 74 -2.58 -12.30 -8.66
N LEU A 75 -1.99 -12.96 -9.66
CA LEU A 75 -2.74 -13.59 -10.74
C LEU A 75 -2.86 -15.10 -10.56
N ALA A 76 -1.74 -15.80 -10.37
CA ALA A 76 -1.75 -17.27 -10.31
C ALA A 76 -2.48 -17.80 -9.07
N PHE A 77 -2.20 -17.23 -7.89
CA PHE A 77 -2.83 -17.66 -6.65
C PHE A 77 -4.29 -17.20 -6.56
N THR A 78 -4.55 -15.90 -6.77
CA THR A 78 -5.89 -15.33 -6.61
C THR A 78 -6.90 -15.92 -7.58
N LYS A 79 -6.49 -16.20 -8.84
CA LYS A 79 -7.37 -16.82 -9.83
C LYS A 79 -7.90 -18.17 -9.34
N VAL A 80 -7.03 -19.04 -8.82
CA VAL A 80 -7.46 -20.34 -8.29
C VAL A 80 -8.40 -20.16 -7.09
N ILE A 81 -8.13 -19.20 -6.22
CA ILE A 81 -9.04 -18.90 -5.09
C ILE A 81 -10.41 -18.45 -5.61
N ILE A 82 -10.47 -17.55 -6.61
CA ILE A 82 -11.72 -17.11 -7.24
C ILE A 82 -12.48 -18.29 -7.83
N ASP A 83 -11.80 -19.17 -8.57
CA ASP A 83 -12.43 -20.36 -9.16
C ASP A 83 -13.05 -21.27 -8.09
N GLN A 84 -12.39 -21.41 -6.93
CA GLN A 84 -12.95 -22.17 -5.80
C GLN A 84 -14.14 -21.44 -5.17
N LEU A 85 -14.11 -20.11 -5.03
CA LEU A 85 -15.24 -19.34 -4.53
C LEU A 85 -16.47 -19.50 -5.43
N LEU A 86 -16.29 -19.40 -6.75
CA LEU A 86 -17.35 -19.59 -7.74
C LEU A 86 -17.94 -21.01 -7.68
N LYS A 87 -17.11 -22.04 -7.54
CA LYS A 87 -17.56 -23.44 -7.33
C LYS A 87 -18.40 -23.61 -6.07
N ASN A 88 -18.18 -22.77 -5.05
CA ASN A 88 -18.96 -22.74 -3.81
C ASN A 88 -20.16 -21.77 -3.88
N ASN A 89 -20.59 -21.37 -5.08
CA ASN A 89 -21.71 -20.46 -5.34
C ASN A 89 -21.56 -19.06 -4.73
N VAL A 90 -20.32 -18.62 -4.46
CA VAL A 90 -20.05 -17.23 -4.05
C VAL A 90 -20.24 -16.32 -5.26
N LYS A 91 -21.03 -15.26 -5.10
CA LYS A 91 -21.27 -14.26 -6.15
C LYS A 91 -20.23 -13.15 -6.06
N ILE A 92 -19.62 -12.82 -7.19
CA ILE A 92 -18.65 -11.73 -7.32
C ILE A 92 -19.27 -10.64 -8.18
N PHE A 93 -19.29 -9.41 -7.67
CA PHE A 93 -19.87 -8.24 -8.35
C PHE A 93 -18.77 -7.22 -8.62
N GLU A 94 -18.22 -7.25 -9.83
CA GLU A 94 -17.28 -6.23 -10.29
C GLU A 94 -18.00 -4.92 -10.60
N ASN A 95 -17.24 -3.81 -10.70
CA ASN A 95 -17.79 -2.48 -11.00
C ASN A 95 -18.96 -2.06 -10.08
N THR A 96 -18.92 -2.54 -8.83
CA THR A 96 -19.96 -2.35 -7.81
C THR A 96 -19.31 -1.81 -6.54
N THR A 97 -19.14 -0.48 -6.48
CA THR A 97 -18.49 0.19 -5.35
C THR A 97 -19.45 0.27 -4.17
N ALA A 98 -19.10 -0.35 -3.04
CA ALA A 98 -19.77 -0.13 -1.76
C ALA A 98 -19.38 1.25 -1.19
N ILE A 99 -20.36 2.02 -0.73
CA ILE A 99 -20.16 3.40 -0.30
C ILE A 99 -20.57 3.68 1.14
N ASP A 100 -21.47 2.86 1.70
CA ASP A 100 -21.97 3.04 3.06
C ASP A 100 -22.57 1.74 3.61
N ILE A 101 -22.77 1.68 4.92
CA ILE A 101 -23.47 0.58 5.61
C ILE A 101 -24.52 1.16 6.55
N ASP A 102 -25.77 0.78 6.31
CA ASP A 102 -26.88 1.05 7.21
C ASP A 102 -27.04 -0.13 8.17
N ASN A 103 -26.94 0.14 9.48
CA ASN A 103 -26.93 -0.89 10.51
C ASN A 103 -28.03 -0.64 11.56
N ASN A 104 -29.27 -0.73 11.09
CA ASN A 104 -30.49 -0.66 11.92
C ASN A 104 -31.02 -2.08 12.19
N GLU A 105 -32.23 -2.41 11.74
CA GLU A 105 -32.81 -3.76 11.91
C GLU A 105 -32.12 -4.83 11.05
N ASN A 106 -31.65 -4.44 9.87
CA ASN A 106 -30.87 -5.28 8.96
C ASN A 106 -29.57 -4.55 8.61
N THR A 107 -28.48 -5.30 8.36
CA THR A 107 -27.24 -4.72 7.85
C THR A 107 -27.32 -4.60 6.33
N ILE A 108 -27.41 -3.37 5.82
CA ILE A 108 -27.59 -3.07 4.40
C ILE A 108 -26.34 -2.35 3.88
N VAL A 109 -25.65 -2.97 2.92
CA VAL A 109 -24.55 -2.33 2.20
C VAL A 109 -25.11 -1.53 1.04
N ARG A 110 -24.84 -0.22 1.03
CA ARG A 110 -25.23 0.71 -0.03
C ARG A 110 -24.16 0.74 -1.12
N THR A 111 -24.56 0.68 -2.38
CA THR A 111 -23.64 0.76 -3.52
C THR A 111 -23.81 2.07 -4.31
N ALA A 112 -22.75 2.51 -4.98
CA ALA A 112 -22.73 3.75 -5.76
C ALA A 112 -23.78 3.79 -6.89
N LYS A 113 -24.21 2.63 -7.39
CA LYS A 113 -25.22 2.51 -8.47
C LYS A 113 -26.66 2.43 -7.95
N GLY A 114 -26.88 2.63 -6.64
CA GLY A 114 -28.21 2.63 -6.03
C GLY A 114 -28.79 1.24 -5.69
N TYR A 115 -28.11 0.17 -6.08
CA TYR A 115 -28.46 -1.18 -5.63
C TYR A 115 -27.98 -1.41 -4.19
N ASN A 116 -28.72 -2.23 -3.44
CA ASN A 116 -28.43 -2.52 -2.03
C ASN A 116 -28.25 -4.03 -1.82
N VAL A 117 -27.33 -4.39 -0.93
CA VAL A 117 -27.12 -5.78 -0.52
C VAL A 117 -27.49 -5.92 0.95
N ILE A 118 -28.44 -6.82 1.24
CA ILE A 118 -28.88 -7.12 2.60
C ILE A 118 -28.14 -8.36 3.08
N CYS A 119 -27.53 -8.28 4.26
CA CYS A 119 -26.74 -9.37 4.82
C CYS A 119 -26.76 -9.37 6.35
N LYS A 120 -26.36 -10.49 6.95
CA LYS A 120 -26.26 -10.61 8.42
C LYS A 120 -24.93 -10.13 8.97
N ASN A 121 -23.86 -10.30 8.19
CA ASN A 121 -22.48 -9.98 8.55
C ASN A 121 -21.80 -9.30 7.37
N VAL A 122 -21.01 -8.26 7.63
CA VAL A 122 -20.24 -7.54 6.61
C VAL A 122 -18.76 -7.57 6.96
N ILE A 123 -17.90 -7.93 6.00
CA ILE A 123 -16.45 -7.80 6.13
C ILE A 123 -15.98 -6.65 5.23
N VAL A 124 -15.37 -5.65 5.82
CA VAL A 124 -14.74 -4.52 5.14
C VAL A 124 -13.25 -4.82 4.94
N ALA A 125 -12.90 -5.31 3.74
CA ALA A 125 -11.53 -5.65 3.34
C ALA A 125 -11.05 -4.77 2.16
N SER A 126 -11.41 -3.49 2.17
CA SER A 126 -11.21 -2.53 1.07
C SER A 126 -9.89 -1.75 1.15
N GLN A 127 -8.84 -2.31 1.80
CA GLN A 127 -7.53 -1.69 2.08
C GLN A 127 -7.58 -0.47 3.02
N PHE A 128 -8.45 0.50 2.77
CA PHE A 128 -8.94 1.46 3.77
C PHE A 128 -10.46 1.25 3.95
N PRO A 129 -10.99 1.21 5.18
CA PRO A 129 -12.40 0.95 5.40
C PRO A 129 -13.29 2.05 4.81
N PHE A 130 -14.14 1.70 3.83
CA PHE A 130 -15.09 2.67 3.24
C PHE A 130 -16.19 3.09 4.23
N TYR A 131 -16.39 2.32 5.29
CA TYR A 131 -17.31 2.60 6.39
C TYR A 131 -16.56 2.59 7.71
N GLU A 132 -16.60 3.70 8.45
CA GLU A 132 -15.89 3.82 9.73
C GLU A 132 -16.80 3.62 10.95
N GLY A 133 -18.11 3.87 10.86
CA GLY A 133 -19.06 3.63 11.96
C GLY A 133 -18.66 4.21 13.32
N GLN A 134 -17.98 5.36 13.35
CA GLN A 134 -17.36 6.02 14.53
C GLN A 134 -16.07 5.36 15.07
N ALA A 135 -15.37 4.53 14.29
CA ALA A 135 -14.10 3.93 14.68
C ALA A 135 -12.85 4.79 14.35
N PHE A 136 -13.04 5.88 13.59
CA PHE A 136 -12.03 6.90 13.28
C PHE A 136 -10.69 6.34 12.75
N TYR A 137 -10.73 5.31 11.90
CA TYR A 137 -9.59 4.75 11.17
C TYR A 137 -8.78 5.78 10.40
N SER A 138 -9.42 6.84 9.90
CA SER A 138 -8.76 8.01 9.29
C SER A 138 -7.66 8.61 10.18
N THR A 139 -7.82 8.57 11.50
CA THR A 139 -6.82 9.09 12.47
C THR A 139 -5.79 8.05 12.94
N ARG A 140 -5.95 6.79 12.53
CA ARG A 140 -5.24 5.63 13.09
C ARG A 140 -4.35 4.92 12.07
N MET A 141 -4.40 5.38 10.82
CA MET A 141 -3.59 4.86 9.74
C MET A 141 -3.03 6.02 8.91
N TYR A 142 -1.91 5.77 8.26
CA TYR A 142 -1.36 6.70 7.28
C TYR A 142 -1.02 5.97 5.98
N PRO A 143 -1.27 6.61 4.83
CA PRO A 143 -0.92 6.05 3.52
C PRO A 143 0.57 6.25 3.23
N SER A 144 1.15 5.32 2.48
CA SER A 144 2.51 5.42 1.97
C SER A 144 2.60 4.84 0.57
N ARG A 145 3.27 5.56 -0.33
CA ARG A 145 3.62 5.05 -1.67
C ARG A 145 4.96 4.35 -1.64
N SER A 146 5.12 3.37 -2.53
CA SER A 146 6.41 2.74 -2.86
C SER A 146 6.45 2.42 -4.35
N TYR A 147 7.65 2.36 -4.90
CA TYR A 147 7.88 2.16 -6.33
C TYR A 147 8.70 0.91 -6.55
N VAL A 148 8.47 0.24 -7.68
CA VAL A 148 9.21 -0.94 -8.09
C VAL A 148 9.56 -0.82 -9.58
N LEU A 149 10.80 -1.18 -9.90
CA LEU A 149 11.28 -1.40 -11.25
C LEU A 149 11.54 -2.89 -11.48
N GLY A 150 11.12 -3.39 -12.64
CA GLY A 150 11.46 -4.70 -13.15
C GLY A 150 12.50 -4.57 -14.27
N PHE A 151 13.60 -5.32 -14.18
CA PHE A 151 14.66 -5.30 -15.21
C PHE A 151 15.27 -6.67 -15.44
N THR A 152 15.83 -6.90 -16.62
CA THR A 152 16.67 -8.06 -16.89
C THR A 152 18.14 -7.71 -16.65
N SER A 153 18.92 -8.68 -16.17
CA SER A 153 20.33 -8.52 -15.87
C SER A 153 21.18 -9.39 -16.78
N LYS A 154 22.42 -8.99 -17.05
CA LYS A 154 23.41 -9.85 -17.70
C LYS A 154 23.86 -11.00 -16.79
N ASN A 155 23.63 -10.87 -15.49
CA ASN A 155 24.00 -11.85 -14.47
C ASN A 155 22.79 -12.71 -14.09
N THR A 156 23.04 -13.96 -13.71
CA THR A 156 22.03 -14.82 -13.07
C THR A 156 21.72 -14.31 -11.67
N TYR A 157 20.43 -14.32 -11.29
CA TYR A 157 20.04 -13.91 -9.95
C TYR A 157 20.59 -14.91 -8.91
N PRO A 158 21.25 -14.46 -7.84
CA PRO A 158 21.93 -15.37 -6.90
C PRO A 158 20.98 -16.10 -5.93
N GLY A 159 19.68 -15.85 -6.01
CA GLY A 159 18.68 -16.34 -5.05
C GLY A 159 18.56 -15.42 -3.83
N GLY A 160 17.56 -15.66 -2.99
CA GLY A 160 17.27 -14.86 -1.80
C GLY A 160 16.43 -13.60 -2.06
N MET A 161 15.88 -13.05 -0.97
CA MET A 161 15.10 -11.81 -0.92
C MET A 161 15.82 -10.83 0.00
N TYR A 162 16.20 -9.67 -0.51
CA TYR A 162 17.05 -8.73 0.20
C TYR A 162 16.29 -7.47 0.54
N LEU A 163 16.53 -6.93 1.73
CA LEU A 163 15.98 -5.65 2.17
C LEU A 163 17.05 -4.85 2.90
N ASP A 164 17.35 -3.67 2.36
CA ASP A 164 18.10 -2.65 3.06
C ASP A 164 17.27 -2.09 4.21
N ILE A 165 17.83 -2.09 5.41
CA ILE A 165 17.21 -1.43 6.56
C ILE A 165 17.64 0.04 6.69
N ASP A 166 18.54 0.49 5.82
CA ASP A 166 19.02 1.86 5.66
C ASP A 166 18.07 2.77 4.89
N GLN A 167 18.35 4.08 4.91
CA GLN A 167 17.54 5.07 4.21
C GLN A 167 18.35 5.70 3.08
N PRO A 168 17.81 5.78 1.86
CA PRO A 168 16.54 5.19 1.40
C PRO A 168 16.55 3.65 1.44
N LYS A 169 15.39 3.04 1.67
CA LYS A 169 15.24 1.58 1.68
C LYS A 169 15.14 1.02 0.28
N HIS A 170 15.92 0.00 -0.02
CA HIS A 170 15.80 -0.78 -1.25
C HIS A 170 15.55 -2.26 -0.97
N SER A 171 14.61 -2.84 -1.69
CA SER A 171 14.32 -4.27 -1.66
C SER A 171 14.67 -4.89 -3.01
N ILE A 172 15.32 -6.05 -3.00
CA ILE A 172 15.74 -6.76 -4.21
C ILE A 172 15.16 -8.17 -4.17
N ARG A 173 14.44 -8.53 -5.23
CA ARG A 173 13.86 -9.87 -5.44
C ARG A 173 13.94 -10.22 -6.91
N TYR A 174 13.46 -11.39 -7.28
CA TYR A 174 13.29 -11.77 -8.68
C TYR A 174 11.93 -12.43 -8.90
N ALA A 175 11.48 -12.42 -10.14
CA ALA A 175 10.30 -13.14 -10.59
C ALA A 175 10.64 -13.88 -11.89
N LYS A 176 10.25 -15.16 -11.94
CA LYS A 176 10.34 -15.97 -13.16
C LYS A 176 9.34 -15.47 -14.19
N HIS A 177 9.82 -15.18 -15.40
CA HIS A 177 8.98 -14.83 -16.54
C HIS A 177 8.71 -16.07 -17.39
N ASN A 178 7.43 -16.38 -17.65
CA ASN A 178 7.07 -17.59 -18.39
C ASN A 178 7.63 -17.53 -19.83
N GLY A 179 8.66 -18.34 -20.10
CA GLY A 179 9.31 -18.43 -21.42
C GLY A 179 10.37 -17.37 -21.70
N GLY A 180 10.80 -16.59 -20.70
CA GLY A 180 11.83 -15.56 -20.84
C GLY A 180 12.88 -15.58 -19.74
N GLU A 181 13.77 -14.59 -19.75
CA GLU A 181 14.78 -14.37 -18.70
C GLU A 181 14.12 -13.95 -17.38
N ASP A 182 14.76 -14.28 -16.25
CA ASP A 182 14.30 -13.85 -14.93
C ASP A 182 14.32 -12.32 -14.81
N VAL A 183 13.22 -11.76 -14.29
CA VAL A 183 13.08 -10.33 -14.07
C VAL A 183 13.45 -10.01 -12.63
N TRP A 184 14.44 -9.14 -12.45
CA TRP A 184 14.87 -8.64 -11.16
C TRP A 184 13.96 -7.49 -10.76
N LEU A 185 13.52 -7.50 -9.51
CA LEU A 185 12.62 -6.52 -8.92
C LEU A 185 13.39 -5.66 -7.93
N LEU A 186 13.52 -4.37 -8.23
CA LEU A 186 14.10 -3.37 -7.35
C LEU A 186 12.99 -2.45 -6.84
N GLY A 187 12.67 -2.56 -5.56
CA GLY A 187 11.66 -1.74 -4.88
C GLY A 187 12.30 -0.70 -3.96
N GLY A 188 11.67 0.45 -3.79
CA GLY A 188 12.15 1.48 -2.85
C GLY A 188 11.41 2.81 -2.95
N GLU A 189 12.14 3.88 -2.63
CA GLU A 189 11.69 5.29 -2.72
C GLU A 189 10.33 5.55 -2.08
N SER A 190 10.15 5.01 -0.88
CA SER A 190 8.86 5.09 -0.20
C SER A 190 8.67 6.44 0.47
N HIS A 191 7.51 7.05 0.28
CA HIS A 191 7.16 8.33 0.88
C HIS A 191 5.68 8.38 1.28
N LYS A 192 5.28 9.39 2.07
CA LYS A 192 3.86 9.61 2.38
C LYS A 192 3.13 10.03 1.10
N THR A 193 1.93 9.50 0.86
CA THR A 193 1.10 9.86 -0.30
C THR A 193 0.87 11.37 -0.33
N GLY A 194 0.89 11.97 -1.53
CA GLY A 194 0.67 13.41 -1.71
C GLY A 194 1.75 14.33 -1.11
N GLN A 195 2.83 13.78 -0.56
CA GLN A 195 3.91 14.54 0.12
C GLN A 195 5.26 14.24 -0.52
N TYR A 196 5.32 14.28 -1.84
CA TYR A 196 6.55 14.13 -2.60
C TYR A 196 7.05 15.52 -3.02
N HIS A 197 8.32 15.83 -2.76
CA HIS A 197 8.87 17.15 -3.04
C HIS A 197 9.40 17.22 -4.47
N LYS A 198 9.09 18.31 -5.19
CA LYS A 198 9.54 18.52 -6.57
C LYS A 198 11.06 18.68 -6.73
N GLU A 199 11.76 18.91 -5.63
CA GLU A 199 13.22 19.00 -5.59
C GLU A 199 13.88 17.62 -5.52
N ASP A 200 13.11 16.58 -5.16
CA ASP A 200 13.58 15.20 -5.18
C ASP A 200 13.52 14.68 -6.63
N ASP A 201 14.58 14.00 -7.07
CA ASP A 201 14.59 13.24 -8.33
C ASP A 201 13.46 12.20 -8.31
N ASP A 202 12.67 12.16 -9.39
CA ASP A 202 11.56 11.21 -9.59
C ASP A 202 11.87 9.81 -9.00
N PRO A 203 10.97 9.19 -8.22
CA PRO A 203 11.26 7.92 -7.53
C PRO A 203 11.77 6.84 -8.48
N TYR A 204 11.25 6.77 -9.72
CA TYR A 204 11.77 5.82 -10.69
C TYR A 204 13.19 6.17 -11.14
N SER A 205 13.47 7.45 -11.40
CA SER A 205 14.81 7.92 -11.72
C SER A 205 15.82 7.63 -10.61
N SER A 206 15.44 7.82 -9.34
CA SER A 206 16.27 7.47 -8.18
C SER A 206 16.56 5.97 -8.09
N LEU A 207 15.54 5.11 -8.30
CA LEU A 207 15.73 3.66 -8.39
C LEU A 207 16.60 3.25 -9.58
N MET A 208 16.45 3.90 -10.74
CA MET A 208 17.27 3.63 -11.91
C MET A 208 18.74 3.97 -11.67
N LYS A 209 19.02 5.10 -10.99
CA LYS A 209 20.38 5.49 -10.58
C LYS A 209 20.98 4.45 -9.62
N TYR A 210 20.22 4.01 -8.61
CA TYR A 210 20.67 2.97 -7.69
C TYR A 210 20.95 1.65 -8.41
N GLY A 211 20.01 1.20 -9.25
CA GLY A 211 20.15 -0.06 -9.98
C GLY A 211 21.33 -0.05 -10.96
N SER A 212 21.51 1.06 -11.69
CA SER A 212 22.63 1.22 -12.65
C SER A 212 24.00 1.30 -11.97
N ARG A 213 24.04 1.68 -10.69
CA ARG A 213 25.28 1.73 -9.91
C ARG A 213 25.74 0.33 -9.48
N TYR A 214 24.82 -0.56 -9.12
CA TYR A 214 25.16 -1.83 -8.47
C TYR A 214 24.85 -3.08 -9.31
N PHE A 215 24.05 -2.98 -10.36
CA PHE A 215 23.65 -4.12 -11.17
C PHE A 215 24.04 -3.95 -12.64
N SER A 216 24.37 -5.07 -13.28
CA SER A 216 24.63 -5.14 -14.72
C SER A 216 23.32 -5.23 -15.49
N ILE A 217 22.56 -4.13 -15.52
CA ILE A 217 21.26 -4.07 -16.20
C ILE A 217 21.43 -4.29 -17.70
N LYS A 218 20.60 -5.17 -18.25
CA LYS A 218 20.44 -5.39 -19.68
C LYS A 218 19.33 -4.50 -20.22
N GLU A 219 18.15 -4.53 -19.60
CA GLU A 219 16.98 -3.77 -20.02
C GLU A 219 16.03 -3.48 -18.85
N TRP A 220 15.50 -2.27 -18.78
CA TRP A 220 14.38 -1.92 -17.90
C TRP A 220 13.06 -2.29 -18.59
N GLN A 221 12.29 -3.21 -18.00
CA GLN A 221 11.10 -3.77 -18.64
C GLN A 221 9.79 -3.24 -18.06
N TYR A 222 9.76 -2.99 -16.75
CA TYR A 222 8.52 -2.69 -16.04
C TYR A 222 8.70 -1.62 -14.99
N GLN A 223 7.64 -0.84 -14.79
CA GLN A 223 7.51 0.13 -13.71
C GLN A 223 6.11 0.02 -13.13
N TRP A 224 6.01 -0.02 -11.81
CA TRP A 224 4.73 0.12 -11.12
C TRP A 224 4.94 0.72 -9.74
N SER A 225 3.85 1.12 -9.13
CA SER A 225 3.86 1.66 -7.77
C SER A 225 2.66 1.12 -7.02
N ALA A 226 2.78 1.15 -5.70
CA ALA A 226 1.76 0.66 -4.80
C ALA A 226 1.56 1.66 -3.67
N GLN A 227 0.37 1.63 -3.09
CA GLN A 227 0.04 2.37 -1.89
C GLN A 227 -0.36 1.40 -0.79
N ASP A 228 0.13 1.66 0.42
CA ASP A 228 -0.14 0.84 1.58
C ASP A 228 -0.54 1.70 2.77
N PHE A 229 -1.50 1.20 3.54
CA PHE A 229 -1.92 1.80 4.80
C PHE A 229 -1.18 1.14 5.96
N THR A 230 -0.56 1.98 6.79
CA THR A 230 0.16 1.53 7.97
C THR A 230 -0.55 2.03 9.22
N THR A 231 -0.84 1.12 10.14
CA THR A 231 -1.36 1.45 11.47
C THR A 231 -0.26 2.11 12.33
N LEU A 232 -0.66 2.79 13.41
CA LEU A 232 0.29 3.48 14.28
C LEU A 232 1.29 2.51 14.95
N ASP A 233 0.79 1.38 15.44
CA ASP A 233 1.55 0.30 16.10
C ASP A 233 2.23 -0.65 15.10
N LYS A 234 1.95 -0.51 13.80
CA LYS A 234 2.42 -1.37 12.70
C LYS A 234 1.85 -2.80 12.71
N VAL A 235 0.85 -3.08 13.55
CA VAL A 235 0.07 -4.32 13.56
C VAL A 235 -1.25 -4.07 12.83
N PRO A 236 -1.76 -4.95 11.96
CA PRO A 236 -3.00 -4.68 11.24
C PRO A 236 -4.24 -4.71 12.14
N TYR A 237 -5.32 -4.06 11.70
CA TYR A 237 -6.62 -4.13 12.36
C TYR A 237 -7.47 -5.23 11.71
N ILE A 238 -7.77 -6.28 12.47
CA ILE A 238 -8.56 -7.43 12.01
C ILE A 238 -9.55 -7.80 13.12
N GLY A 239 -10.85 -7.70 12.85
CA GLY A 239 -11.90 -8.10 13.79
C GLY A 239 -13.14 -7.22 13.68
N VAL A 240 -13.96 -7.22 14.74
CA VAL A 240 -15.19 -6.41 14.82
C VAL A 240 -14.86 -4.92 14.68
N LEU A 241 -15.67 -4.15 13.97
CA LEU A 241 -15.47 -2.72 13.73
C LEU A 241 -15.46 -1.93 15.04
N ASN A 242 -16.50 -2.08 15.86
CA ASN A 242 -16.65 -1.55 17.21
C ASN A 242 -17.86 -2.18 17.92
N ASN A 243 -18.00 -1.91 19.22
CA ASN A 243 -19.06 -2.48 20.07
C ASN A 243 -20.49 -2.11 19.61
N LYS A 244 -20.68 -0.99 18.90
CA LYS A 244 -21.98 -0.57 18.36
C LYS A 244 -22.35 -1.30 17.06
N HIS A 245 -21.38 -1.92 16.39
CA HIS A 245 -21.55 -2.59 15.10
C HIS A 245 -20.99 -4.02 15.18
N PRO A 246 -21.60 -4.91 15.98
CA PRO A 246 -21.06 -6.25 16.25
C PRO A 246 -21.01 -7.16 15.01
N ASN A 247 -21.81 -6.84 13.98
CA ASN A 247 -21.92 -7.62 12.74
C ASN A 247 -21.06 -7.07 11.59
N ILE A 248 -20.32 -5.98 11.83
CA ILE A 248 -19.42 -5.39 10.85
C ILE A 248 -17.99 -5.69 11.30
N TYR A 249 -17.22 -6.27 10.41
CA TYR A 249 -15.83 -6.64 10.62
C TYR A 249 -14.94 -5.86 9.66
N VAL A 250 -13.68 -5.68 10.03
CA VAL A 250 -12.68 -4.99 9.22
C VAL A 250 -11.42 -5.83 9.11
N ALA A 251 -10.74 -5.71 7.98
CA ALA A 251 -9.39 -6.19 7.77
C ALA A 251 -8.60 -5.12 7.00
N THR A 252 -7.69 -4.42 7.69
CA THR A 252 -7.03 -3.23 7.13
C THR A 252 -5.65 -2.99 7.74
N GLY A 253 -4.89 -2.08 7.14
CA GLY A 253 -3.64 -1.58 7.71
C GLY A 253 -2.49 -2.60 7.65
N TYR A 254 -2.45 -3.43 6.61
CA TYR A 254 -1.46 -4.49 6.45
C TYR A 254 -0.03 -4.00 6.21
N ARG A 255 0.19 -2.69 6.11
CA ARG A 255 1.50 -2.10 5.80
C ARG A 255 2.02 -2.75 4.51
N LYS A 256 3.27 -3.20 4.47
CA LYS A 256 3.91 -3.83 3.31
C LYS A 256 3.73 -5.37 3.30
N TRP A 257 2.87 -5.91 4.15
CA TRP A 257 2.72 -7.34 4.44
C TRP A 257 1.33 -7.88 4.11
N GLY A 258 0.66 -7.31 3.09
CA GLY A 258 -0.70 -7.69 2.70
C GLY A 258 -0.87 -9.17 2.33
N MET A 259 0.14 -9.77 1.70
CA MET A 259 0.08 -11.19 1.30
C MET A 259 0.04 -12.16 2.47
N THR A 260 0.82 -11.90 3.52
CA THR A 260 0.86 -12.77 4.71
C THR A 260 -0.32 -12.46 5.62
N ASN A 261 -0.61 -11.17 5.85
CA ASN A 261 -1.68 -10.74 6.73
C ASN A 261 -3.09 -11.01 6.18
N SER A 262 -3.27 -11.18 4.86
CA SER A 262 -4.57 -11.57 4.30
C SER A 262 -4.99 -12.98 4.73
N ILE A 263 -4.05 -13.92 4.84
CA ILE A 263 -4.34 -15.28 5.33
C ILE A 263 -4.65 -15.25 6.83
N VAL A 264 -3.88 -14.50 7.61
CA VAL A 264 -4.14 -14.29 9.04
C VAL A 264 -5.53 -13.68 9.23
N ALA A 265 -5.89 -12.69 8.41
CA ALA A 265 -7.20 -12.06 8.45
C ALA A 265 -8.33 -13.01 8.08
N ALA A 266 -8.17 -13.81 7.02
CA ALA A 266 -9.16 -14.80 6.63
C ALA A 266 -9.43 -15.79 7.76
N GLN A 267 -8.38 -16.34 8.38
CA GLN A 267 -8.51 -17.28 9.49
C GLN A 267 -9.18 -16.63 10.71
N LEU A 268 -8.69 -15.47 11.15
CA LEU A 268 -9.26 -14.76 12.30
C LEU A 268 -10.72 -14.38 12.10
N LEU A 269 -11.07 -13.85 10.94
CA LEU A 269 -12.44 -13.42 10.66
C LEU A 269 -13.39 -14.61 10.54
N THR A 270 -12.94 -15.72 9.95
CA THR A 270 -13.70 -16.97 9.98
C THR A 270 -13.97 -17.39 11.42
N ASP A 271 -12.94 -17.50 12.26
CA ASP A 271 -13.08 -17.94 13.65
C ASP A 271 -14.01 -17.01 14.46
N ILE A 272 -13.86 -15.70 14.30
CA ILE A 272 -14.72 -14.72 14.98
C ILE A 272 -16.19 -14.88 14.56
N ILE A 273 -16.46 -15.05 13.27
CA ILE A 273 -17.83 -15.18 12.73
C ILE A 273 -18.44 -16.53 13.12
N THR A 274 -17.65 -17.61 13.13
CA THR A 274 -18.09 -18.95 13.54
C THR A 274 -18.07 -19.16 15.05
N LYS A 275 -17.66 -18.15 15.83
CA LYS A 275 -17.54 -18.17 17.30
C LYS A 275 -16.55 -19.23 17.80
N THR A 276 -15.49 -19.47 17.04
CA THR A 276 -14.38 -20.35 17.40
C THR A 276 -13.31 -19.55 18.17
N HIS A 277 -12.77 -20.12 19.24
CA HIS A 277 -11.72 -19.45 20.02
C HIS A 277 -10.43 -19.34 19.19
N ASN A 278 -9.87 -18.13 19.09
CA ASN A 278 -8.58 -17.89 18.46
C ASN A 278 -7.67 -17.07 19.40
N PRO A 279 -6.48 -17.58 19.77
CA PRO A 279 -5.58 -16.92 20.72
C PRO A 279 -5.00 -15.60 20.19
N PHE A 280 -4.99 -15.39 18.87
CA PHE A 280 -4.44 -14.18 18.26
C PHE A 280 -5.47 -13.03 18.14
N GLN A 281 -6.73 -13.27 18.48
CA GLN A 281 -7.80 -12.28 18.34
C GLN A 281 -7.49 -10.96 19.06
N GLN A 282 -6.97 -11.02 20.30
CA GLN A 282 -6.65 -9.82 21.09
C GLN A 282 -5.52 -8.98 20.47
N LEU A 283 -4.56 -9.61 19.78
CA LEU A 283 -3.44 -8.92 19.15
C LEU A 283 -3.90 -8.07 17.96
N TYR A 284 -4.88 -8.56 17.19
CA TYR A 284 -5.32 -7.91 15.96
C TYR A 284 -6.61 -7.09 16.11
N GLN A 285 -7.32 -7.21 17.23
CA GLN A 285 -8.61 -6.54 17.41
C GLN A 285 -8.52 -5.02 17.14
N PRO A 286 -9.48 -4.43 16.40
CA PRO A 286 -9.46 -2.99 16.12
C PRO A 286 -9.65 -2.11 17.35
N GLN A 287 -10.15 -2.64 18.47
CA GLN A 287 -10.35 -1.86 19.71
C GLN A 287 -9.10 -1.85 20.60
N ARG A 288 -8.02 -2.52 20.20
CA ARG A 288 -6.80 -2.54 21.01
C ARG A 288 -6.29 -1.12 21.18
N PHE A 289 -6.07 -0.77 22.43
CA PHE A 289 -5.49 0.49 22.83
C PHE A 289 -4.17 0.16 23.53
N HIS A 290 -3.06 0.54 22.91
CA HIS A 290 -1.75 0.50 23.54
C HIS A 290 -1.39 1.93 23.92
N ALA A 291 -1.34 2.20 25.23
CA ALA A 291 -0.81 3.46 25.72
C ALA A 291 0.71 3.50 25.50
N ASP A 292 1.19 4.46 24.70
CA ASP A 292 2.60 4.88 24.49
C ASP A 292 3.48 3.93 23.63
N PRO A 293 4.29 4.38 22.63
CA PRO A 293 4.56 5.70 22.02
C PRO A 293 3.63 6.11 20.87
N ASP A 294 2.51 5.43 20.68
CA ASP A 294 1.59 5.73 19.58
C ASP A 294 0.82 7.05 19.74
N LEU A 295 0.75 7.60 20.95
CA LEU A 295 0.16 8.92 21.18
C LEU A 295 1.00 10.04 20.53
N LYS A 296 2.33 9.93 20.52
CA LYS A 296 3.20 10.88 19.79
C LYS A 296 3.00 10.80 18.28
N LYS A 297 2.80 9.58 17.73
CA LYS A 297 2.48 9.40 16.31
C LYS A 297 1.07 9.88 15.97
N PHE A 298 0.12 9.70 16.88
CA PHE A 298 -1.24 10.22 16.75
C PHE A 298 -1.23 11.74 16.63
N ILE A 299 -0.50 12.43 17.51
CA ILE A 299 -0.32 13.89 17.44
C ILE A 299 0.41 14.27 16.15
N SER A 300 1.53 13.63 15.81
CA SER A 300 2.34 14.07 14.66
C SER A 300 1.66 13.83 13.31
N ASN A 301 0.95 12.71 13.12
CA ASN A 301 0.22 12.44 11.89
C ASN A 301 -1.00 13.36 11.74
N ASN A 302 -1.76 13.59 12.82
CA ASN A 302 -2.89 14.52 12.78
C ASN A 302 -2.42 15.99 12.63
N THR A 303 -1.26 16.33 13.19
CA THR A 303 -0.60 17.64 12.95
C THR A 303 -0.20 17.76 11.49
N ASN A 304 0.31 16.68 10.86
CA ASN A 304 0.63 16.68 9.44
C ASN A 304 -0.62 16.91 8.59
N VAL A 305 -1.73 16.23 8.90
CA VAL A 305 -3.04 16.46 8.25
C VAL A 305 -3.46 17.92 8.38
N ALA A 306 -3.42 18.50 9.58
CA ALA A 306 -3.77 19.89 9.82
C ALA A 306 -2.87 20.87 9.05
N LYS A 307 -1.55 20.60 9.02
CA LYS A 307 -0.59 21.39 8.23
C LYS A 307 -0.90 21.32 6.74
N GLU A 308 -1.14 20.14 6.20
CA GLU A 308 -1.45 19.96 4.78
C GLU A 308 -2.81 20.59 4.41
N PHE A 309 -3.79 20.54 5.31
CA PHE A 309 -5.08 21.22 5.14
C PHE A 309 -4.94 22.74 4.99
N ILE A 310 -3.97 23.35 5.70
CA ILE A 310 -3.69 24.80 5.62
C ILE A 310 -2.78 25.11 4.41
N LYS A 311 -1.71 24.34 4.23
CA LYS A 311 -0.68 24.56 3.19
C LYS A 311 -1.24 24.42 1.77
N GLY A 312 -2.15 23.47 1.57
CA GLY A 312 -2.75 23.20 0.26
C GLY A 312 -3.51 24.39 -0.34
N LYS A 313 -3.99 25.33 0.49
CA LYS A 313 -4.82 26.47 0.07
C LYS A 313 -4.06 27.68 -0.46
N ILE A 314 -2.74 27.57 -0.62
CA ILE A 314 -1.88 28.62 -1.20
C ILE A 314 -1.58 28.25 -2.65
N ALA A 315 -2.18 28.95 -3.61
CA ALA A 315 -1.94 28.76 -5.03
C ALA A 315 -1.39 30.06 -5.63
N ASN A 316 -0.18 30.02 -6.18
CA ASN A 316 0.55 31.19 -6.68
C ASN A 316 1.30 30.88 -7.99
N LYS A 317 0.63 30.37 -9.04
CA LYS A 317 1.22 30.29 -10.38
C LYS A 317 0.20 30.59 -11.48
N SER A 318 0.61 31.44 -12.43
CA SER A 318 -0.13 31.71 -13.67
C SER A 318 -0.21 30.45 -14.54
N HIS A 319 -1.34 30.25 -15.21
CA HIS A 319 -1.70 29.11 -16.03
C HIS A 319 -1.34 29.30 -17.52
N GLU A 320 -1.06 30.54 -17.93
CA GLU A 320 -0.86 30.94 -19.34
C GLU A 320 0.40 30.32 -20.00
N GLN A 321 1.25 29.66 -19.21
CA GLN A 321 2.50 29.01 -19.66
C GLN A 321 2.59 27.53 -19.24
N LEU A 322 1.46 26.84 -19.05
CA LEU A 322 1.51 25.42 -18.70
C LEU A 322 1.96 24.59 -19.92
N GLU A 323 3.10 23.92 -19.77
CA GLU A 323 3.62 22.96 -20.75
C GLU A 323 2.73 21.71 -20.84
N PRO A 324 2.68 21.02 -22.00
CA PRO A 324 2.04 19.72 -22.09
C PRO A 324 2.56 18.73 -21.05
N ASN A 325 1.66 17.90 -20.54
CA ASN A 325 1.91 16.88 -19.52
C ASN A 325 2.37 17.44 -18.16
N LYS A 326 2.02 18.70 -17.86
CA LYS A 326 2.25 19.33 -16.56
C LYS A 326 0.92 19.75 -15.95
N ALA A 327 0.92 19.85 -14.63
CA ALA A 327 -0.17 20.47 -13.89
C ALA A 327 0.32 21.60 -12.99
N THR A 328 -0.60 22.53 -12.72
CA THR A 328 -0.45 23.59 -11.74
C THR A 328 -1.69 23.70 -10.87
N LYS A 329 -1.58 24.44 -9.77
CA LYS A 329 -2.73 24.87 -8.98
C LYS A 329 -2.89 26.38 -9.13
N THR A 330 -4.11 26.83 -9.35
CA THR A 330 -4.49 28.24 -9.41
C THR A 330 -5.70 28.50 -8.51
N LYS A 331 -6.10 29.77 -8.36
CA LYS A 331 -7.35 30.16 -7.69
C LYS A 331 -8.30 30.81 -8.69
N ILE A 332 -9.56 30.41 -8.65
CA ILE A 332 -10.67 31.08 -9.35
C ILE A 332 -11.78 31.27 -8.32
N ASP A 333 -12.30 32.48 -8.19
CA ASP A 333 -13.36 32.84 -7.24
C ASP A 333 -13.08 32.38 -5.79
N GLY A 334 -11.81 32.39 -5.39
CA GLY A 334 -11.35 31.96 -4.06
C GLY A 334 -11.23 30.45 -3.87
N GLN A 335 -11.63 29.63 -4.84
CA GLN A 335 -11.49 28.18 -4.83
C GLN A 335 -10.15 27.76 -5.47
N THR A 336 -9.44 26.82 -4.84
CA THR A 336 -8.22 26.22 -5.40
C THR A 336 -8.61 25.21 -6.49
N ILE A 337 -8.01 25.35 -7.67
CA ILE A 337 -8.28 24.50 -8.82
C ILE A 337 -6.97 23.92 -9.33
N GLY A 338 -6.97 22.62 -9.59
CA GLY A 338 -5.92 21.92 -10.28
C GLY A 338 -6.16 21.97 -11.78
N VAL A 339 -5.16 22.41 -12.54
CA VAL A 339 -5.21 22.52 -14.00
C VAL A 339 -4.11 21.63 -14.56
N PHE A 340 -4.48 20.67 -15.40
CA PHE A 340 -3.57 19.78 -16.13
C PHE A 340 -3.73 20.00 -17.63
N LYS A 341 -2.61 20.05 -18.36
CA LYS A 341 -2.60 20.14 -19.83
C LYS A 341 -2.13 18.82 -20.41
N ASP A 342 -2.95 18.18 -21.24
CA ASP A 342 -2.58 16.91 -21.87
C ASP A 342 -1.67 17.12 -23.11
N ASN A 343 -1.21 16.01 -23.70
CA ASN A 343 -0.32 16.04 -24.88
C ASN A 343 -0.99 16.62 -26.14
N ASN A 344 -2.32 16.66 -26.17
CA ASN A 344 -3.10 17.26 -27.25
C ASN A 344 -3.42 18.74 -26.96
N ASN A 345 -2.81 19.32 -25.92
CA ASN A 345 -3.06 20.67 -25.42
C ASN A 345 -4.48 20.90 -24.85
N HIS A 346 -5.26 19.85 -24.57
CA HIS A 346 -6.53 20.04 -23.85
C HIS A 346 -6.30 20.28 -22.37
N ILE A 347 -7.14 21.14 -21.80
CA ILE A 347 -7.10 21.49 -20.39
C ILE A 347 -8.12 20.67 -19.62
N HIS A 348 -7.65 20.08 -18.53
CA HIS A 348 -8.46 19.37 -17.54
C HIS A 348 -8.38 20.16 -16.24
N ALA A 349 -9.51 20.70 -15.79
CA ALA A 349 -9.59 21.49 -14.56
C ALA A 349 -10.52 20.81 -13.54
N VAL A 350 -10.04 20.71 -12.30
CA VAL A 350 -10.76 20.06 -11.21
C VAL A 350 -10.62 20.84 -9.91
N ASP A 351 -11.66 20.79 -9.07
CA ASP A 351 -11.56 21.17 -7.67
C ASP A 351 -10.63 20.19 -6.95
N THR A 352 -9.49 20.67 -6.45
CA THR A 352 -8.51 19.81 -5.76
C THR A 352 -8.90 19.48 -4.32
N THR A 353 -10.08 19.89 -3.87
CA THR A 353 -10.65 19.50 -2.58
C THR A 353 -11.04 18.01 -2.60
N CYS A 354 -10.32 17.19 -1.83
CA CYS A 354 -10.60 15.76 -1.72
C CYS A 354 -12.01 15.49 -1.21
N THR A 355 -12.78 14.69 -1.95
CA THR A 355 -14.17 14.32 -1.63
C THR A 355 -14.34 13.40 -0.42
N HIS A 356 -13.24 12.95 0.21
CA HIS A 356 -13.29 12.19 1.45
C HIS A 356 -13.57 13.10 2.66
N LEU A 357 -12.61 13.97 3.03
CA LEU A 357 -12.68 14.84 4.20
C LEU A 357 -12.22 16.28 3.92
N GLY A 358 -12.15 16.69 2.64
CA GLY A 358 -11.91 18.09 2.26
C GLY A 358 -10.44 18.55 2.29
N CYS A 359 -9.47 17.65 2.42
CA CYS A 359 -8.05 18.01 2.28
C CYS A 359 -7.71 18.36 0.84
N GLU A 360 -6.78 19.30 0.64
CA GLU A 360 -6.31 19.64 -0.70
C GLU A 360 -5.40 18.54 -1.28
N CYS A 361 -5.71 18.03 -2.47
CA CYS A 361 -4.89 17.05 -3.18
C CYS A 361 -3.67 17.71 -3.83
N ASN A 362 -2.52 17.05 -3.82
CA ASN A 362 -1.28 17.53 -4.44
C ASN A 362 -1.03 16.81 -5.78
N TRP A 363 -0.39 17.49 -6.72
CA TRP A 363 -0.06 16.91 -8.02
C TRP A 363 1.09 15.91 -7.91
N ASN A 364 0.85 14.69 -8.37
CA ASN A 364 1.85 13.65 -8.57
C ASN A 364 2.21 13.62 -10.07
N GLN A 365 3.38 14.18 -10.39
CA GLN A 365 3.87 14.29 -11.75
C GLN A 365 4.24 12.94 -12.38
N VAL A 366 4.54 11.93 -11.56
CA VAL A 366 5.03 10.63 -11.99
C VAL A 366 3.89 9.79 -12.55
N GLU A 367 2.74 9.83 -11.89
CA GLU A 367 1.54 9.05 -12.27
C GLU A 367 0.41 9.89 -12.84
N LEU A 368 0.63 11.19 -13.01
CA LEU A 368 -0.36 12.15 -13.52
C LEU A 368 -1.68 12.10 -12.73
N SER A 369 -1.54 12.14 -11.40
CA SER A 369 -2.66 12.01 -10.46
C SER A 369 -2.68 13.14 -9.44
N TRP A 370 -3.87 13.41 -8.90
CA TRP A 370 -4.08 14.25 -7.73
C TRP A 370 -4.14 13.37 -6.49
N ASP A 371 -3.15 13.48 -5.60
CA ASP A 371 -2.98 12.62 -4.45
C ASP A 371 -3.27 13.39 -3.15
N CYS A 372 -4.21 12.91 -2.35
CA CYS A 372 -4.58 13.50 -1.07
C CYS A 372 -3.54 13.16 0.00
N PRO A 373 -2.86 14.16 0.60
CA PRO A 373 -1.79 13.92 1.56
C PRO A 373 -2.26 13.49 2.95
N CYS A 374 -3.57 13.54 3.21
CA CYS A 374 -4.16 13.22 4.51
C CYS A 374 -4.39 11.71 4.67
N HIS A 375 -5.26 11.15 3.83
CA HIS A 375 -5.73 9.76 3.96
C HIS A 375 -5.48 8.94 2.70
N GLY A 376 -4.80 9.50 1.69
CA GLY A 376 -4.30 8.72 0.55
C GLY A 376 -5.31 8.51 -0.58
N SER A 377 -6.45 9.20 -0.58
CA SER A 377 -7.31 9.21 -1.78
C SER A 377 -6.54 9.71 -2.99
N ARG A 378 -6.73 9.06 -4.13
CA ARG A 378 -6.08 9.42 -5.38
C ARG A 378 -7.11 9.60 -6.47
N PHE A 379 -6.85 10.57 -7.33
CA PHE A 379 -7.72 10.91 -8.46
C PHE A 379 -6.89 11.04 -9.73
N SER A 380 -7.44 10.67 -10.88
CA SER A 380 -6.81 10.92 -12.18
C SER A 380 -6.65 12.42 -12.42
N TYR A 381 -5.86 12.79 -13.43
CA TYR A 381 -5.73 14.18 -13.86
C TYR A 381 -7.09 14.86 -14.15
N ASP A 382 -8.10 14.11 -14.60
CA ASP A 382 -9.47 14.58 -14.86
C ASP A 382 -10.44 14.38 -13.67
N GLY A 383 -9.93 13.97 -12.51
CA GLY A 383 -10.68 13.96 -11.25
C GLY A 383 -11.38 12.65 -10.90
N LYS A 384 -11.29 11.60 -11.72
CA LYS A 384 -11.89 10.29 -11.42
C LYS A 384 -11.17 9.62 -10.26
N VAL A 385 -11.90 9.00 -9.35
CA VAL A 385 -11.30 8.22 -8.26
C VAL A 385 -10.44 7.08 -8.83
N ILE A 386 -9.17 7.06 -8.44
CA ILE A 386 -8.25 5.95 -8.68
C ILE A 386 -8.21 5.06 -7.44
N GLU A 387 -8.09 5.67 -6.26
CA GLU A 387 -7.91 4.96 -5.00
C GLU A 387 -8.65 5.67 -3.86
N GLY A 388 -9.30 4.87 -3.00
CA GLY A 388 -10.02 5.36 -1.82
C GLY A 388 -9.08 5.99 -0.78
N PRO A 389 -9.62 6.60 0.29
CA PRO A 389 -10.99 6.37 0.79
C PRO A 389 -12.13 7.09 0.07
N ALA A 390 -11.83 8.10 -0.75
CA ALA A 390 -12.84 8.79 -1.54
C ALA A 390 -13.61 7.82 -2.45
N THR A 391 -14.93 7.95 -2.48
CA THR A 391 -15.82 7.17 -3.35
C THR A 391 -16.51 8.01 -4.42
N LYS A 392 -16.21 9.32 -4.45
CA LYS A 392 -16.76 10.29 -5.40
C LYS A 392 -15.64 11.00 -6.11
N ASP A 393 -15.80 11.23 -7.42
CA ASP A 393 -14.85 11.97 -8.25
C ASP A 393 -14.71 13.43 -7.77
N LEU A 394 -13.56 14.04 -8.05
CA LEU A 394 -13.38 15.48 -7.92
C LEU A 394 -14.34 16.21 -8.87
N LYS A 395 -14.84 17.36 -8.44
CA LYS A 395 -15.70 18.20 -9.26
C LYS A 395 -14.91 18.75 -10.45
N LYS A 396 -15.33 18.43 -11.67
CA LYS A 396 -14.81 19.06 -12.89
C LYS A 396 -15.22 20.53 -12.93
N ILE A 397 -14.30 21.38 -13.32
CA ILE A 397 -14.53 22.81 -13.51
C ILE A 397 -14.50 23.09 -15.00
N ASP A 398 -15.54 23.76 -15.51
CA ASP A 398 -15.50 24.30 -16.88
C ASP A 398 -14.54 25.49 -16.85
N TYR A 399 -13.31 25.24 -17.28
CA TYR A 399 -12.25 26.22 -17.32
C TYR A 399 -11.85 26.44 -18.77
N LYS A 400 -12.29 27.58 -19.30
CA LYS A 400 -11.91 28.05 -20.63
C LYS A 400 -10.79 29.07 -20.44
N ILE A 401 -9.72 28.88 -21.21
CA ILE A 401 -8.64 29.88 -21.35
C ILE A 401 -9.23 31.11 -22.05
#